data_AF-A0A3L6L2A8-F1
#
_entry.id   AF-A0A3L6L2A8-F1
#
_cell.length_a   1.000
_cell.length_b   1.000
_cell.length_c   1.000
_cell.angle_alpha   90.00
_cell.angle_beta   90.00
_cell.angle_gamma   90.00
#
_symmetry.space_group_name_H-M   'P 1'
#
loop_
_entity.id
_entity.type
_entity.pdbx_description
1 polymer ?
#
loop_
_entity_poly.entity_id
_entity_poly.type
_entity_poly.pdbx_seq_one_letter_code
_entity_poly.pdbx_strand_id
1 'polypeptide(L)'
;MSTAKSFPMAQLSTRAQYSRMQREFVQLQRQENPRNINFTTSLKNRHKNRYLDILANEETIYPPVLKAVGAQPGRYPYINGNLIDLDLPHTFVACQAPVPQGVPDFLETLSEKKVDLVVMLTKLREGGVLKAERYWPEEEEDSLSFPESGHDAIKVTRDAEASYEVDAELDIVRRPLVIHVPGKPMHRVLQVQYVGWPDHGVPESAASFDELLSVIKNCVTTSPILVHCSAGIGRTGTLIGAYAALLHIERGILTDSTVYSIVAAMKQKRFGMVQRLEQYAVIYMTVLGRLGVDISGLVSTLNLKA
;
A
#
# COMPACT_ATOMS: atom_id res chain seq x y z
N MET A 1 -6.21 26.79 -18.87
CA MET A 1 -6.46 27.94 -17.95
C MET A 1 -7.45 27.64 -16.79
N SER A 2 -7.97 26.41 -16.62
CA SER A 2 -9.01 26.11 -15.61
C SER A 2 -8.49 25.46 -14.31
N THR A 3 -7.54 24.52 -14.37
CA THR A 3 -7.07 23.73 -13.21
C THR A 3 -6.08 24.46 -12.28
N ALA A 4 -5.23 25.34 -12.82
CA ALA A 4 -4.27 26.09 -12.00
C ALA A 4 -4.93 27.10 -11.04
N LYS A 5 -6.18 27.50 -11.30
CA LYS A 5 -6.97 28.36 -10.39
C LYS A 5 -7.60 27.56 -9.25
N SER A 6 -7.89 26.27 -9.44
CA SER A 6 -8.49 25.41 -8.40
C SER A 6 -7.45 24.79 -7.46
N PHE A 7 -6.15 24.88 -7.80
CA PHE A 7 -5.04 24.39 -6.97
C PHE A 7 -3.97 25.48 -6.72
N PRO A 8 -4.24 26.47 -5.85
CA PRO A 8 -3.33 27.57 -5.50
C PRO A 8 -1.91 27.15 -5.11
N MET A 9 -1.73 25.94 -4.58
CA MET A 9 -0.42 25.36 -4.26
C MET A 9 0.59 25.45 -5.43
N ALA A 10 0.12 25.35 -6.67
CA ALA A 10 0.94 25.44 -7.88
C ALA A 10 1.55 26.83 -8.12
N GLN A 11 1.00 27.88 -7.50
CA GLN A 11 1.45 29.27 -7.67
C GLN A 11 2.38 29.74 -6.53
N LEU A 12 2.58 28.92 -5.51
CA LEU A 12 3.42 29.25 -4.37
C LEU A 12 4.90 29.04 -4.69
N SER A 13 5.78 29.82 -4.06
CA SER A 13 7.22 29.52 -4.08
C SER A 13 7.53 28.19 -3.41
N THR A 14 8.63 27.53 -3.77
CA THR A 14 9.07 26.25 -3.18
C THR A 14 9.08 26.28 -1.65
N ARG A 15 9.55 27.39 -1.05
CA ARG A 15 9.54 27.57 0.41
C ARG A 15 8.13 27.62 0.97
N ALA A 16 7.22 28.36 0.33
CA ALA A 16 5.83 28.48 0.77
C ALA A 16 5.06 27.15 0.59
N GLN A 17 5.32 26.42 -0.50
CA GLN A 17 4.83 25.06 -0.72
C GLN A 17 5.25 24.15 0.42
N TYR A 18 6.55 24.02 0.68
CA TYR A 18 7.07 23.16 1.73
C TYR A 18 6.52 23.55 3.12
N SER A 19 6.50 24.84 3.47
CA SER A 19 5.93 25.31 4.73
C SER A 19 4.44 25.00 4.88
N ARG A 20 3.67 25.00 3.78
CA ARG A 20 2.26 24.59 3.81
C ARG A 20 2.12 23.09 4.04
N MET A 21 2.88 22.25 3.32
CA MET A 21 2.88 20.80 3.52
C MET A 21 3.21 20.43 4.98
N GLN A 22 4.18 21.12 5.59
CA GLN A 22 4.51 20.96 7.01
C GLN A 22 3.32 21.24 7.93
N ARG A 23 2.63 22.38 7.74
CA ARG A 23 1.49 22.76 8.60
C ARG A 23 0.34 21.76 8.47
N GLU A 24 -0.01 21.39 7.25
CA GLU A 24 -1.05 20.40 6.98
C GLU A 24 -0.71 19.03 7.59
N PHE A 25 0.53 18.57 7.43
CA PHE A 25 0.95 17.29 7.98
C PHE A 25 0.91 17.27 9.51
N VAL A 26 1.32 18.35 10.17
CA VAL A 26 1.17 18.51 11.63
C VAL A 26 -0.30 18.49 12.04
N GLN A 27 -1.20 19.10 11.26
CA GLN A 27 -2.64 19.04 11.53
C GLN A 27 -3.19 17.61 11.39
N LEU A 28 -2.80 16.88 10.34
CA LEU A 28 -3.19 15.47 10.15
C LEU A 28 -2.76 14.61 11.34
N GLN A 29 -1.53 14.79 11.83
CA GLN A 29 -1.03 14.05 13.00
C GLN A 29 -1.80 14.37 14.29
N ARG A 30 -2.31 15.60 14.44
CA ARG A 30 -3.08 16.02 15.62
C ARG A 30 -4.52 15.50 15.63
N GLN A 31 -5.07 15.15 14.47
CA GLN A 31 -6.43 14.61 14.35
C GLN A 31 -6.52 13.14 14.77
N GLU A 32 -5.40 12.43 14.73
CA GLU A 32 -5.34 11.02 15.08
C GLU A 32 -5.27 10.85 16.61
N ASN A 33 -6.27 10.20 17.19
CA ASN A 33 -6.25 9.80 18.59
C ASN A 33 -6.47 8.29 18.71
N PRO A 34 -5.42 7.48 18.94
CA PRO A 34 -5.53 6.03 18.99
C PRO A 34 -6.43 5.54 20.14
N ARG A 35 -6.67 6.36 21.18
CA ARG A 35 -7.58 6.00 22.29
C ARG A 35 -9.04 5.91 21.84
N ASN A 36 -9.39 6.52 20.72
CA ASN A 36 -10.75 6.53 20.18
C ASN A 36 -10.96 5.47 19.09
N ILE A 37 -9.95 4.64 18.80
CA ILE A 37 -9.99 3.65 17.73
C ILE A 37 -10.00 2.25 18.33
N ASN A 38 -10.92 1.41 17.87
CA ASN A 38 -10.95 0.00 18.26
C ASN A 38 -9.90 -0.79 17.47
N PHE A 39 -9.07 -1.57 18.16
CA PHE A 39 -8.05 -2.45 17.57
C PHE A 39 -8.18 -3.91 18.05
N THR A 40 -9.37 -4.33 18.50
CA THR A 40 -9.61 -5.60 19.21
C THR A 40 -9.00 -6.82 18.50
N THR A 41 -9.31 -7.00 17.22
CA THR A 41 -8.86 -8.16 16.43
C THR A 41 -7.36 -8.08 16.19
N SER A 42 -6.82 -6.90 15.92
CA SER A 42 -5.38 -6.70 15.74
C SER A 42 -4.57 -6.97 17.01
N LEU A 43 -5.10 -6.57 18.18
CA LEU A 43 -4.49 -6.85 19.50
C LEU A 43 -4.52 -8.34 19.86
N LYS A 44 -5.63 -9.04 19.56
CA LYS A 44 -5.72 -10.50 19.75
C LYS A 44 -4.69 -11.25 18.90
N ASN A 45 -4.39 -10.74 17.71
CA ASN A 45 -3.44 -11.31 16.77
C ASN A 45 -2.05 -10.65 16.82
N ARG A 46 -1.63 -10.10 17.97
CA ARG A 46 -0.32 -9.43 18.14
C ARG A 46 0.88 -10.24 17.65
N HIS A 47 0.81 -11.57 17.76
CA HIS A 47 1.86 -12.48 17.31
C HIS A 47 2.00 -12.50 15.78
N LYS A 48 1.02 -12.02 15.01
CA LYS A 48 1.07 -11.84 13.55
C LYS A 48 1.32 -10.39 13.13
N ASN A 49 1.55 -9.47 14.08
CA ASN A 49 1.89 -8.08 13.77
C ASN A 49 3.41 -7.94 13.65
N ARG A 50 3.89 -7.31 12.57
CA ARG A 50 5.33 -7.05 12.36
C ARG A 50 5.85 -6.00 13.34
N TYR A 51 5.01 -5.03 13.69
CA TYR A 51 5.31 -3.96 14.63
C TYR A 51 4.27 -3.94 15.74
N LEU A 52 4.72 -3.79 16.99
CA LEU A 52 3.84 -3.86 18.17
C LEU A 52 2.87 -2.68 18.25
N ASP A 53 3.26 -1.53 17.73
CA ASP A 53 2.56 -0.25 17.77
C ASP A 53 1.76 0.06 16.50
N ILE A 54 1.86 -0.79 15.46
CA ILE A 54 1.11 -0.63 14.22
C ILE A 54 -0.03 -1.65 14.21
N LEU A 55 -1.24 -1.18 14.47
CA LEU A 55 -2.45 -2.00 14.59
C LEU A 55 -3.46 -1.65 13.49
N ALA A 56 -4.24 -2.64 13.06
CA ALA A 56 -5.30 -2.45 12.08
C ALA A 56 -6.61 -2.03 12.76
N ASN A 57 -7.22 -0.93 12.31
CA ASN A 57 -8.51 -0.43 12.81
C ASN A 57 -9.59 -1.52 12.68
N GLU A 58 -10.42 -1.74 13.70
CA GLU A 58 -11.45 -2.78 13.69
C GLU A 58 -12.55 -2.53 12.64
N GLU A 59 -12.98 -1.27 12.50
CA GLU A 59 -14.12 -0.88 11.66
C GLU A 59 -13.94 -1.20 10.17
N THR A 60 -12.69 -1.28 9.73
CA THR A 60 -12.30 -1.44 8.33
C THR A 60 -11.31 -2.59 8.15
N ILE A 61 -11.15 -3.45 9.15
CA ILE A 61 -10.20 -4.55 9.11
C ILE A 61 -10.47 -5.46 7.92
N TYR A 62 -9.41 -5.90 7.24
CA TYR A 62 -9.49 -6.80 6.11
C TYR A 62 -8.68 -8.07 6.34
N PRO A 63 -9.16 -9.27 5.93
CA PRO A 63 -10.53 -9.52 5.48
C PRO A 63 -11.54 -9.23 6.61
N PRO A 64 -12.79 -8.87 6.28
CA PRO A 64 -13.78 -8.59 7.30
C PRO A 64 -14.01 -9.82 8.18
N VAL A 65 -13.97 -9.63 9.49
CA VAL A 65 -14.25 -10.71 10.46
C VAL A 65 -15.72 -11.10 10.30
N LEU A 66 -15.98 -12.27 9.72
CA LEU A 66 -17.34 -12.78 9.56
C LEU A 66 -17.95 -13.05 10.95
N LYS A 67 -18.81 -12.14 11.42
CA LYS A 67 -19.73 -12.38 12.55
C LYS A 67 -20.94 -13.17 12.06
N ALA A 68 -20.76 -14.33 11.44
CA ALA A 68 -21.91 -15.14 11.04
C ALA A 68 -22.48 -15.87 12.26
N VAL A 69 -23.77 -15.64 12.55
CA VAL A 69 -24.56 -16.47 13.46
C VAL A 69 -24.54 -17.89 12.89
N GLY A 70 -23.94 -18.84 13.63
CA GLY A 70 -23.80 -20.24 13.19
C GLY A 70 -22.50 -20.57 12.45
N ALA A 71 -21.52 -19.66 12.41
CA ALA A 71 -20.19 -20.04 11.94
C ALA A 71 -19.57 -21.10 12.86
N GLN A 72 -19.03 -22.15 12.25
CA GLN A 72 -18.30 -23.19 12.99
C GLN A 72 -17.11 -22.55 13.73
N PRO A 73 -16.77 -23.02 14.94
CA PRO A 73 -15.53 -22.62 15.59
C PRO A 73 -14.35 -23.02 14.69
N GLY A 74 -13.72 -22.04 14.06
CA GLY A 74 -12.62 -22.24 13.12
C GLY A 74 -11.64 -21.09 13.17
N ARG A 75 -10.41 -21.35 12.69
CA ARG A 75 -9.39 -20.31 12.46
C ARG A 75 -9.87 -19.42 11.31
N TYR A 76 -9.88 -18.11 11.53
CA TYR A 76 -10.10 -17.12 10.46
C TYR A 76 -8.74 -16.51 10.08
N PRO A 77 -8.46 -16.32 8.78
CA PRO A 77 -7.24 -15.65 8.36
C PRO A 77 -7.22 -14.20 8.87
N TYR A 78 -6.09 -13.81 9.44
CA TYR A 78 -5.81 -12.45 9.89
C TYR A 78 -4.61 -11.89 9.12
N ILE A 79 -4.83 -10.73 8.50
CA ILE A 79 -3.74 -9.85 8.10
C ILE A 79 -3.88 -8.54 8.89
N ASN A 80 -2.75 -7.93 9.25
CA ASN A 80 -2.76 -6.57 9.78
C ASN A 80 -2.94 -5.60 8.60
N GLY A 81 -4.18 -5.39 8.21
CA GLY A 81 -4.56 -4.58 7.07
C GLY A 81 -5.98 -4.06 7.16
N ASN A 82 -6.25 -3.03 6.38
CA ASN A 82 -7.55 -2.37 6.33
C ASN A 82 -7.97 -2.13 4.88
N LEU A 83 -9.28 -2.24 4.64
CA LEU A 83 -9.90 -1.76 3.41
C LEU A 83 -9.87 -0.22 3.40
N ILE A 84 -9.31 0.34 2.34
CA ILE A 84 -9.29 1.76 2.04
C ILE A 84 -10.21 1.97 0.84
N ASP A 85 -11.40 2.48 1.12
CA ASP A 85 -12.34 2.95 0.12
C ASP A 85 -12.39 4.48 0.17
N LEU A 86 -12.15 5.09 -0.99
CA LEU A 86 -12.07 6.54 -1.20
C LEU A 86 -13.11 7.01 -2.24
N ASP A 87 -14.13 6.19 -2.53
CA ASP A 87 -15.13 6.46 -3.57
C ASP A 87 -14.51 6.62 -4.97
N LEU A 88 -13.50 5.79 -5.24
CA LEU A 88 -12.75 5.73 -6.49
C LEU A 88 -12.97 4.37 -7.19
N PRO A 89 -12.63 4.22 -8.48
CA PRO A 89 -12.88 2.98 -9.23
C PRO A 89 -12.19 1.75 -8.62
N HIS A 90 -11.04 1.96 -7.97
CA HIS A 90 -10.32 0.93 -7.24
C HIS A 90 -10.42 1.19 -5.74
N THR A 91 -10.72 0.14 -5.00
CA THR A 91 -10.51 0.08 -3.55
C THR A 91 -9.19 -0.62 -3.25
N PHE A 92 -8.64 -0.39 -2.06
CA PHE A 92 -7.35 -0.93 -1.70
C PHE A 92 -7.38 -1.70 -0.38
N VAL A 93 -6.51 -2.68 -0.24
CA VAL A 93 -6.14 -3.22 1.08
C VAL A 93 -4.76 -2.70 1.42
N ALA A 94 -4.68 -1.78 2.39
CA ALA A 94 -3.42 -1.31 2.93
C ALA A 94 -3.01 -2.22 4.11
N CYS A 95 -1.96 -3.02 3.96
CA CYS A 95 -1.53 -3.96 4.98
C CYS A 95 -0.02 -3.99 5.20
N GLN A 96 0.43 -4.57 6.31
CA GLN A 96 1.84 -4.84 6.56
C GLN A 96 2.38 -5.91 5.58
N ALA A 97 3.70 -6.00 5.43
CA ALA A 97 4.32 -7.23 4.93
C ALA A 97 4.11 -8.34 5.97
N PRO A 98 3.56 -9.50 5.57
CA PRO A 98 3.30 -10.59 6.52
C PRO A 98 4.60 -11.02 7.22
N VAL A 99 4.48 -11.40 8.48
CA VAL A 99 5.52 -12.13 9.25
C VAL A 99 5.41 -13.62 8.93
N PRO A 100 6.42 -14.46 9.23
CA PRO A 100 6.41 -15.87 8.82
C PRO A 100 5.11 -16.62 9.18
N GLN A 101 4.67 -16.48 10.43
CA GLN A 101 3.44 -17.05 10.99
C GLN A 101 2.13 -16.47 10.42
N GLY A 102 2.21 -15.37 9.67
CA GLY A 102 1.06 -14.71 9.02
C GLY A 102 1.05 -14.87 7.50
N VAL A 103 2.09 -15.47 6.88
CA VAL A 103 2.09 -15.72 5.43
C VAL A 103 0.95 -16.63 4.99
N PRO A 104 0.60 -17.73 5.70
CA PRO A 104 -0.54 -18.56 5.33
C PRO A 104 -1.85 -17.76 5.26
N ASP A 105 -2.15 -16.96 6.29
CA ASP A 105 -3.35 -16.10 6.35
C ASP A 105 -3.39 -15.08 5.21
N PHE A 106 -2.22 -14.52 4.85
CA PHE A 106 -2.09 -13.59 3.74
C PHE A 106 -2.43 -14.25 2.40
N LEU A 107 -1.83 -15.40 2.11
CA LEU A 107 -2.06 -16.14 0.87
C LEU A 107 -3.50 -16.67 0.76
N GLU A 108 -4.05 -17.14 1.88
CA GLU A 108 -5.46 -17.55 1.95
C GLU A 108 -6.38 -16.36 1.67
N THR A 109 -6.11 -15.18 2.25
CA THR A 109 -6.87 -13.96 2.00
C THR A 109 -6.83 -13.57 0.52
N LEU A 110 -5.66 -13.62 -0.13
CA LEU A 110 -5.53 -13.33 -1.56
C LEU A 110 -6.40 -14.27 -2.40
N SER A 111 -6.36 -15.58 -2.13
CA SER A 111 -7.11 -16.60 -2.86
C SER A 111 -8.62 -16.54 -2.62
N GLU A 112 -9.05 -16.36 -1.37
CA GLU A 112 -10.47 -16.30 -1.00
C GLU A 112 -11.14 -15.02 -1.52
N LYS A 113 -10.43 -13.90 -1.43
CA LYS A 113 -10.95 -12.60 -1.84
C LYS A 113 -10.68 -12.27 -3.30
N LYS A 114 -10.08 -13.20 -4.03
CA LYS A 114 -9.77 -13.09 -5.46
C LYS A 114 -8.99 -11.82 -5.77
N VAL A 115 -7.97 -11.53 -4.97
CA VAL A 115 -7.10 -10.36 -5.15
C VAL A 115 -6.24 -10.59 -6.39
N ASP A 116 -6.45 -9.79 -7.42
CA ASP A 116 -5.75 -9.96 -8.71
C ASP A 116 -4.39 -9.26 -8.76
N LEU A 117 -4.19 -8.22 -7.94
CA LEU A 117 -2.97 -7.40 -7.92
C LEU A 117 -2.47 -7.14 -6.49
N VAL A 118 -1.18 -7.42 -6.28
CA VAL A 118 -0.42 -7.07 -5.08
C VAL A 118 0.71 -6.10 -5.45
N VAL A 119 0.76 -4.93 -4.83
CA VAL A 119 1.86 -3.96 -4.98
C VAL A 119 2.71 -3.94 -3.72
N MET A 120 3.97 -4.37 -3.85
CA MET A 120 4.96 -4.44 -2.78
C MET A 120 5.98 -3.30 -2.88
N LEU A 121 6.01 -2.42 -1.89
CA LEU A 121 6.81 -1.18 -1.88
C LEU A 121 8.00 -1.26 -0.93
N THR A 122 8.69 -2.39 -0.86
CA THR A 122 9.84 -2.57 0.04
C THR A 122 10.76 -3.66 -0.47
N LYS A 123 12.06 -3.55 -0.17
CA LYS A 123 12.98 -4.70 -0.21
C LYS A 123 12.66 -5.65 0.94
N LEU A 124 13.17 -6.89 0.88
CA LEU A 124 13.11 -7.81 2.02
C LEU A 124 13.93 -7.28 3.21
N ARG A 125 15.08 -6.67 2.93
CA ARG A 125 15.96 -6.05 3.92
C ARG A 125 16.42 -4.67 3.48
N GLU A 126 16.49 -3.74 4.43
CA GLU A 126 16.95 -2.36 4.21
C GLU A 126 17.87 -2.00 5.39
N GLY A 127 19.12 -1.59 5.12
CA GLY A 127 20.10 -1.29 6.18
C GLY A 127 20.34 -2.44 7.15
N GLY A 128 20.29 -3.69 6.69
CA GLY A 128 20.41 -4.90 7.52
C GLY A 128 19.14 -5.31 8.27
N VAL A 129 18.13 -4.44 8.33
CA VAL A 129 16.85 -4.69 9.03
C VAL A 129 15.87 -5.42 8.12
N LEU A 130 15.25 -6.48 8.63
CA LEU A 130 14.20 -7.24 7.93
C LEU A 130 12.92 -6.41 7.86
N LYS A 131 12.44 -6.17 6.63
CA LYS A 131 11.24 -5.38 6.32
C LYS A 131 10.08 -6.23 5.84
N ALA A 132 10.35 -7.35 5.18
CA ALA A 132 9.33 -8.26 4.68
C ALA A 132 9.84 -9.70 4.65
N GLU A 133 8.91 -10.67 4.73
CA GLU A 133 9.19 -12.06 4.40
C GLU A 133 8.95 -12.29 2.91
N ARG A 134 9.72 -13.19 2.32
CA ARG A 134 9.45 -13.72 0.98
C ARG A 134 8.23 -14.63 1.03
N TYR A 135 7.27 -14.39 0.14
CA TYR A 135 6.05 -15.20 -0.01
C TYR A 135 5.84 -15.74 -1.43
N TRP A 136 6.89 -15.67 -2.26
CA TRP A 136 6.90 -16.12 -3.66
C TRP A 136 8.12 -17.01 -3.92
N PRO A 137 8.06 -17.96 -4.88
CA PRO A 137 9.23 -18.73 -5.31
C PRO A 137 10.23 -17.86 -6.06
N GLU A 138 11.53 -18.12 -5.86
CA GLU A 138 12.63 -17.57 -6.67
C GLU A 138 12.64 -18.21 -8.09
N GLU A 139 13.43 -17.68 -9.02
CA GLU A 139 13.42 -18.16 -10.41
C GLU A 139 13.92 -19.60 -10.55
N GLU A 140 14.79 -20.01 -9.62
CA GLU A 140 15.35 -21.35 -9.47
C GLU A 140 14.40 -22.29 -8.71
N GLU A 141 13.31 -21.78 -8.13
CA GLU A 141 12.33 -22.54 -7.37
C GLU A 141 11.07 -22.79 -8.22
N ASP A 142 10.64 -24.05 -8.34
CA ASP A 142 9.34 -24.37 -8.97
C ASP A 142 8.17 -23.89 -8.11
N SER A 143 8.38 -23.86 -6.79
CA SER A 143 7.34 -23.52 -5.83
C SER A 143 7.88 -23.22 -4.45
N LEU A 144 7.09 -22.48 -3.68
CA LEU A 144 7.30 -22.23 -2.26
C LEU A 144 6.09 -22.71 -1.46
N SER A 145 6.32 -23.52 -0.42
CA SER A 145 5.26 -24.13 0.39
C SER A 145 5.27 -23.58 1.82
N PHE A 146 4.08 -23.33 2.34
CA PHE A 146 3.84 -22.80 3.68
C PHE A 146 3.03 -23.84 4.48
N PRO A 147 3.69 -24.64 5.34
CA PRO A 147 3.01 -25.65 6.12
C PRO A 147 2.10 -25.01 7.17
N GLU A 148 0.96 -25.64 7.40
CA GLU A 148 0.02 -25.26 8.44
C GLU A 148 -0.27 -26.48 9.32
N SER A 149 -0.16 -26.32 10.64
CA SER A 149 -0.35 -27.44 11.57
C SER A 149 -1.73 -28.08 11.40
N GLY A 150 -1.78 -29.36 11.02
CA GLY A 150 -3.03 -30.12 10.87
C GLY A 150 -3.75 -29.95 9.54
N HIS A 151 -3.16 -29.24 8.57
CA HIS A 151 -3.71 -29.04 7.24
C HIS A 151 -2.63 -29.25 6.16
N ASP A 152 -3.06 -29.51 4.93
CA ASP A 152 -2.15 -29.51 3.79
C ASP A 152 -1.52 -28.11 3.61
N ALA A 153 -0.28 -28.07 3.13
CA ALA A 153 0.44 -26.81 2.97
C ALA A 153 -0.18 -25.92 1.88
N ILE A 154 -0.25 -24.61 2.11
CA ILE A 154 -0.50 -23.64 1.04
C ILE A 154 0.75 -23.56 0.18
N LYS A 155 0.58 -23.66 -1.14
CA LYS A 155 1.70 -23.63 -2.10
C LYS A 155 1.56 -22.44 -3.04
N VAL A 156 2.66 -21.75 -3.32
CA VAL A 156 2.75 -20.71 -4.35
C VAL A 156 3.67 -21.21 -5.46
N THR A 157 3.21 -21.15 -6.70
CA THR A 157 4.01 -21.48 -7.88
C THR A 157 4.13 -20.27 -8.78
N ARG A 158 5.12 -20.28 -9.66
CA ARG A 158 5.17 -19.37 -10.81
C ARG A 158 3.99 -19.66 -11.74
N ASP A 159 3.49 -18.66 -12.46
CA ASP A 159 2.57 -18.91 -13.57
C ASP A 159 3.33 -19.61 -14.70
N ALA A 160 2.80 -20.71 -15.22
CA ALA A 160 3.39 -21.43 -16.34
C ALA A 160 3.21 -20.69 -17.67
N GLU A 161 2.25 -19.75 -17.73
CA GLU A 161 1.93 -18.97 -18.93
C GLU A 161 2.64 -17.62 -19.01
N ALA A 162 3.31 -17.19 -17.93
CA ALA A 162 3.99 -15.90 -17.89
C ALA A 162 5.22 -15.93 -16.96
N SER A 163 6.37 -15.49 -17.47
CA SER A 163 7.61 -15.40 -16.71
C SER A 163 7.64 -14.19 -15.77
N TYR A 164 8.57 -14.20 -14.83
CA TYR A 164 8.91 -12.98 -14.10
C TYR A 164 9.55 -11.96 -15.04
N GLU A 165 9.26 -10.68 -14.80
CA GLU A 165 9.85 -9.58 -15.55
C GLU A 165 10.61 -8.67 -14.58
N VAL A 166 11.88 -8.41 -14.88
CA VAL A 166 12.72 -7.49 -14.12
C VAL A 166 13.01 -6.28 -14.98
N ASP A 167 12.47 -5.14 -14.57
CA ASP A 167 12.78 -3.83 -15.15
C ASP A 167 13.85 -3.16 -14.27
N ALA A 168 15.11 -3.31 -14.71
CA ALA A 168 16.25 -2.77 -13.98
C ALA A 168 16.36 -1.25 -14.04
N GLU A 169 15.75 -0.59 -15.03
CA GLU A 169 15.74 0.87 -15.12
C GLU A 169 14.72 1.48 -14.17
N LEU A 170 13.60 0.79 -13.95
CA LEU A 170 12.56 1.22 -13.04
C LEU A 170 12.68 0.64 -11.63
N ASP A 171 13.60 -0.28 -11.37
CA ASP A 171 13.69 -1.07 -10.14
C ASP A 171 12.37 -1.78 -9.80
N ILE A 172 11.67 -2.28 -10.83
CA ILE A 172 10.37 -2.95 -10.70
C ILE A 172 10.51 -4.41 -11.12
N VAL A 173 9.98 -5.32 -10.29
CA VAL A 173 9.86 -6.74 -10.61
C VAL A 173 8.39 -7.12 -10.65
N ARG A 174 7.95 -7.75 -11.74
CA ARG A 174 6.59 -8.26 -11.93
C ARG A 174 6.61 -9.78 -11.86
N ARG A 175 5.75 -10.36 -11.03
CA ARG A 175 5.68 -11.80 -10.75
C ARG A 175 4.25 -12.30 -10.93
N PRO A 176 3.94 -12.94 -12.06
CA PRO A 176 2.74 -13.75 -12.20
C PRO A 176 2.85 -15.00 -11.30
N LEU A 177 1.93 -15.13 -10.34
CA LEU A 177 1.93 -16.20 -9.34
C LEU A 177 0.61 -16.98 -9.37
N VAL A 178 0.68 -18.25 -8.98
CA VAL A 178 -0.50 -19.09 -8.74
C VAL A 178 -0.49 -19.56 -7.29
N ILE A 179 -1.56 -19.25 -6.56
CA ILE A 179 -1.77 -19.67 -5.18
C ILE A 179 -2.65 -20.92 -5.15
N HIS A 180 -2.14 -21.95 -4.48
CA HIS A 180 -2.78 -23.25 -4.28
C HIS A 180 -3.14 -23.37 -2.80
N VAL A 181 -4.41 -23.11 -2.47
CA VAL A 181 -4.95 -23.36 -1.13
C VAL A 181 -5.69 -24.70 -1.17
N PRO A 182 -5.36 -25.67 -0.29
CA PRO A 182 -6.01 -26.97 -0.28
C PRO A 182 -7.55 -26.88 -0.22
N GLY A 183 -8.22 -27.66 -1.06
CA GLY A 183 -9.68 -27.68 -1.15
C GLY A 183 -10.31 -26.44 -1.80
N LYS A 184 -9.52 -25.48 -2.30
CA LYS A 184 -10.01 -24.29 -3.01
C LYS A 184 -9.50 -24.26 -4.45
N PRO A 185 -10.23 -23.60 -5.38
CA PRO A 185 -9.72 -23.35 -6.72
C PRO A 185 -8.40 -22.56 -6.68
N MET A 186 -7.48 -22.90 -7.59
CA MET A 186 -6.25 -22.12 -7.78
C MET A 186 -6.59 -20.66 -8.11
N HIS A 187 -5.79 -19.74 -7.58
CA HIS A 187 -5.98 -18.30 -7.80
C HIS A 187 -4.72 -17.69 -8.41
N ARG A 188 -4.85 -17.01 -9.55
CA ARG A 188 -3.75 -16.28 -10.18
C ARG A 188 -3.69 -14.86 -9.64
N VAL A 189 -2.49 -14.39 -9.35
CA VAL A 189 -2.28 -13.02 -8.83
C VAL A 189 -1.00 -12.46 -9.45
N LEU A 190 -1.04 -11.19 -9.85
CA LEU A 190 0.14 -10.44 -10.23
C LEU A 190 0.72 -9.74 -9.00
N GLN A 191 1.97 -10.03 -8.66
CA GLN A 191 2.72 -9.26 -7.67
C GLN A 191 3.68 -8.30 -8.38
N VAL A 192 3.63 -7.01 -8.04
CA VAL A 192 4.51 -5.98 -8.57
C VAL A 192 5.30 -5.39 -7.42
N GLN A 193 6.61 -5.61 -7.41
CA GLN A 193 7.51 -5.12 -6.38
C GLN A 193 8.34 -3.96 -6.90
N TYR A 194 8.30 -2.82 -6.22
CA TYR A 194 9.23 -1.72 -6.43
C TYR A 194 10.29 -1.70 -5.33
N VAL A 195 11.56 -1.72 -5.72
CA VAL A 195 12.71 -1.76 -4.80
C VAL A 195 13.51 -0.46 -4.73
N GLY A 196 13.26 0.51 -5.61
CA GLY A 196 13.92 1.83 -5.63
C GLY A 196 13.33 2.88 -4.66
N TRP A 197 12.66 2.46 -3.58
CA TRP A 197 12.10 3.37 -2.58
C TRP A 197 12.61 3.02 -1.18
N PRO A 198 13.62 3.74 -0.65
CA PRO A 198 14.15 3.47 0.69
C PRO A 198 13.13 3.78 1.79
N ASP A 199 13.23 3.10 2.95
CA ASP A 199 12.36 3.40 4.10
C ASP A 199 12.55 4.84 4.57
N HIS A 200 11.44 5.50 4.91
CA HIS A 200 11.42 6.89 5.35
C HIS A 200 11.97 7.91 4.33
N GLY A 201 12.08 7.54 3.05
CA GLY A 201 12.46 8.45 1.96
C GLY A 201 11.34 8.72 0.97
N VAL A 202 11.73 9.25 -0.18
CA VAL A 202 10.90 9.44 -1.38
C VAL A 202 11.28 8.42 -2.46
N PRO A 203 10.44 8.14 -3.47
CA PRO A 203 10.84 7.33 -4.62
C PRO A 203 12.09 7.91 -5.30
N GLU A 204 13.06 7.06 -5.64
CA GLU A 204 14.29 7.50 -6.32
C GLU A 204 14.02 7.96 -7.77
N SER A 205 12.96 7.43 -8.38
CA SER A 205 12.59 7.72 -9.77
C SER A 205 11.10 8.06 -9.88
N ALA A 206 10.82 9.22 -10.48
CA ALA A 206 9.46 9.62 -10.83
C ALA A 206 8.84 8.66 -11.87
N ALA A 207 9.65 8.15 -12.80
CA ALA A 207 9.19 7.21 -13.82
C ALA A 207 8.73 5.88 -13.20
N SER A 208 9.47 5.35 -12.23
CA SER A 208 9.08 4.13 -11.49
C SER A 208 7.76 4.35 -10.74
N PHE A 209 7.61 5.51 -10.11
CA PHE A 209 6.39 5.83 -9.37
C PHE A 209 5.18 5.99 -10.31
N ASP A 210 5.35 6.66 -11.45
CA ASP A 210 4.32 6.77 -12.49
C ASP A 210 3.95 5.41 -13.08
N GLU A 211 4.92 4.50 -13.24
CA GLU A 211 4.67 3.13 -13.69
C GLU A 211 3.81 2.36 -12.69
N LEU A 212 4.04 2.49 -11.38
CA LEU A 212 3.17 1.87 -10.37
C LEU A 212 1.74 2.42 -10.43
N LEU A 213 1.57 3.73 -10.64
CA LEU A 213 0.25 4.34 -10.82
C LEU A 213 -0.43 3.83 -12.10
N SER A 214 0.33 3.64 -13.17
CA SER A 214 -0.13 3.06 -14.44
C SER A 214 -0.61 1.62 -14.26
N VAL A 215 0.18 0.77 -13.60
CA VAL A 215 -0.18 -0.61 -13.26
C VAL A 215 -1.50 -0.67 -12.48
N ILE A 216 -1.66 0.15 -11.45
CA ILE A 216 -2.89 0.22 -10.66
C ILE A 216 -4.07 0.66 -11.52
N LYS A 217 -3.90 1.73 -12.31
CA LYS A 217 -4.97 2.30 -13.13
C LYS A 217 -5.45 1.33 -14.21
N ASN A 218 -4.55 0.55 -14.79
CA ASN A 218 -4.86 -0.40 -15.87
C ASN A 218 -5.30 -1.77 -15.35
N CYS A 219 -5.26 -2.01 -14.03
CA CYS A 219 -5.72 -3.26 -13.44
C CYS A 219 -7.25 -3.34 -13.51
N VAL A 220 -7.78 -4.20 -14.38
CA VAL A 220 -9.23 -4.43 -14.46
C VAL A 220 -9.62 -5.47 -13.42
N THR A 221 -10.07 -5.02 -12.25
CA THR A 221 -10.49 -5.91 -11.15
C THR A 221 -11.71 -5.36 -10.42
N THR A 222 -12.54 -6.27 -9.90
CA THR A 222 -13.62 -5.96 -8.93
C THR A 222 -13.18 -6.19 -7.49
N SER A 223 -12.03 -6.83 -7.28
CA SER A 223 -11.44 -7.05 -5.96
C SER A 223 -10.60 -5.84 -5.53
N PRO A 224 -10.39 -5.62 -4.22
CA PRO A 224 -9.45 -4.60 -3.78
C PRO A 224 -8.02 -4.90 -4.22
N ILE A 225 -7.28 -3.89 -4.67
CA ILE A 225 -5.85 -3.99 -4.94
C ILE A 225 -5.10 -3.99 -3.60
N LEU A 226 -4.30 -5.02 -3.33
CA LEU A 226 -3.54 -5.08 -2.09
C LEU A 226 -2.22 -4.33 -2.24
N VAL A 227 -1.93 -3.40 -1.33
CA VAL A 227 -0.68 -2.63 -1.31
C VAL A 227 -0.03 -2.78 0.05
N HIS A 228 1.24 -3.17 0.06
CA HIS A 228 2.01 -3.26 1.30
C HIS A 228 3.42 -2.72 1.14
N CYS A 229 3.97 -2.20 2.24
CA CYS A 229 5.40 -1.96 2.40
C CYS A 229 5.89 -2.87 3.52
N SER A 230 6.58 -2.33 4.54
CA SER A 230 6.85 -3.08 5.78
C SER A 230 5.69 -2.98 6.77
N ALA A 231 5.38 -1.79 7.29
CA ALA A 231 4.28 -1.56 8.24
C ALA A 231 2.91 -1.36 7.58
N GLY A 232 2.88 -1.07 6.27
CA GLY A 232 1.62 -0.89 5.53
C GLY A 232 0.93 0.45 5.73
N ILE A 233 1.66 1.50 6.11
CA ILE A 233 1.08 2.84 6.36
C ILE A 233 1.85 3.97 5.67
N GLY A 234 3.19 3.90 5.58
CA GLY A 234 4.02 4.96 5.00
C GLY A 234 3.99 5.00 3.47
N ARG A 235 4.91 4.27 2.82
CA ARG A 235 4.99 4.12 1.35
C ARG A 235 3.64 3.66 0.74
N THR A 236 2.98 2.70 1.40
CA THR A 236 1.62 2.25 1.07
C THR A 236 0.62 3.40 0.99
N GLY A 237 0.52 4.22 2.04
CA GLY A 237 -0.42 5.35 2.04
C GLY A 237 -0.04 6.43 1.04
N THR A 238 1.26 6.60 0.77
CA THR A 238 1.73 7.56 -0.24
C THR A 238 1.29 7.16 -1.64
N LEU A 239 1.46 5.89 -2.03
CA LEU A 239 1.04 5.40 -3.35
C LEU A 239 -0.48 5.51 -3.53
N ILE A 240 -1.26 5.05 -2.54
CA ILE A 240 -2.73 5.12 -2.58
C ILE A 240 -3.19 6.58 -2.65
N GLY A 241 -2.59 7.47 -1.84
CA GLY A 241 -2.91 8.89 -1.84
C GLY A 241 -2.56 9.59 -3.16
N ALA A 242 -1.43 9.26 -3.77
CA ALA A 242 -1.02 9.79 -5.07
C ALA A 242 -1.93 9.31 -6.20
N TYR A 243 -2.30 8.03 -6.20
CA TYR A 243 -3.31 7.49 -7.12
C TYR A 243 -4.64 8.23 -7.00
N ALA A 244 -5.12 8.40 -5.77
CA ALA A 244 -6.36 9.13 -5.52
C ALA A 244 -6.28 10.59 -6.03
N ALA A 245 -5.18 11.28 -5.74
CA ALA A 245 -4.99 12.66 -6.20
C ALA A 245 -4.91 12.76 -7.73
N LEU A 246 -4.24 11.81 -8.39
CA LEU A 246 -4.18 11.73 -9.85
C LEU A 246 -5.58 11.59 -10.47
N LEU A 247 -6.42 10.71 -9.93
CA LEU A 247 -7.80 10.58 -10.41
C LEU A 247 -8.64 11.84 -10.19
N HIS A 248 -8.39 12.61 -9.13
CA HIS A 248 -9.06 13.90 -8.93
C HIS A 248 -8.65 14.94 -10.00
N ILE A 249 -7.39 14.91 -10.45
CA ILE A 249 -6.92 15.72 -11.59
C ILE A 249 -7.67 15.30 -12.86
N GLU A 250 -7.68 14.00 -13.17
CA GLU A 250 -8.27 13.45 -14.40
C GLU A 250 -9.78 13.69 -14.48
N ARG A 251 -10.48 13.64 -13.34
CA ARG A 251 -11.92 13.93 -13.23
C ARG A 251 -12.24 15.43 -13.17
N GLY A 252 -11.23 16.30 -13.12
CA GLY A 252 -11.43 17.76 -13.04
C GLY A 252 -12.00 18.24 -11.70
N ILE A 253 -11.85 17.46 -10.62
CA ILE A 253 -12.37 17.76 -9.28
C ILE A 253 -11.26 18.07 -8.26
N LEU A 254 -10.03 18.32 -8.73
CA LEU A 254 -8.92 18.75 -7.89
C LEU A 254 -9.22 20.14 -7.29
N THR A 255 -9.17 20.20 -5.96
CA THR A 255 -9.33 21.41 -5.15
C THR A 255 -8.10 21.65 -4.27
N ASP A 256 -8.01 22.83 -3.68
CA ASP A 256 -6.91 23.21 -2.78
C ASP A 256 -6.74 22.27 -1.58
N SER A 257 -7.82 21.65 -1.09
CA SER A 257 -7.78 20.73 0.05
C SER A 257 -7.71 19.25 -0.33
N THR A 258 -7.73 18.89 -1.62
CA THR A 258 -7.88 17.50 -2.07
C THR A 258 -6.82 16.57 -1.47
N VAL A 259 -5.54 16.94 -1.52
CA VAL A 259 -4.45 16.09 -0.98
C VAL A 259 -4.63 15.87 0.53
N TYR A 260 -4.96 16.93 1.27
CA TYR A 260 -5.23 16.85 2.71
C TYR A 260 -6.44 15.94 3.00
N SER A 261 -7.56 16.14 2.30
CA SER A 261 -8.80 15.38 2.49
C SER A 261 -8.62 13.89 2.19
N ILE A 262 -7.87 13.55 1.14
CA ILE A 262 -7.52 12.16 0.81
C ILE A 262 -6.76 11.51 1.96
N VAL A 263 -5.69 12.15 2.46
CA VAL A 263 -4.88 11.57 3.53
C VAL A 263 -5.63 11.51 4.84
N ALA A 264 -6.43 12.53 5.17
CA ALA A 264 -7.32 12.52 6.33
C ALA A 264 -8.30 11.34 6.27
N ALA A 265 -8.94 11.10 5.12
CA ALA A 265 -9.84 9.97 4.91
C ALA A 265 -9.11 8.62 5.07
N MET A 266 -7.93 8.46 4.49
CA MET A 266 -7.12 7.24 4.66
C MET A 266 -6.76 6.99 6.13
N LYS A 267 -6.41 8.04 6.90
CA LYS A 267 -6.10 7.94 8.33
C LYS A 267 -7.28 7.49 9.18
N GLN A 268 -8.52 7.84 8.80
CA GLN A 268 -9.72 7.30 9.44
C GLN A 268 -9.90 5.80 9.17
N LYS A 269 -9.56 5.34 7.96
CA LYS A 269 -9.68 3.93 7.57
C LYS A 269 -8.53 3.06 8.09
N ARG A 270 -7.32 3.60 8.20
CA ARG A 270 -6.15 2.92 8.79
C ARG A 270 -5.29 3.96 9.51
N PHE A 271 -5.18 3.80 10.81
CA PHE A 271 -4.40 4.71 11.65
C PHE A 271 -2.94 4.80 11.17
N GLY A 272 -2.41 6.01 11.10
CA GLY A 272 -1.01 6.29 10.76
C GLY A 272 -0.70 6.34 9.26
N MET A 273 -1.69 6.24 8.37
CA MET A 273 -1.48 6.34 6.91
C MET A 273 -0.74 7.62 6.51
N VAL A 274 0.26 7.48 5.64
CA VAL A 274 1.30 8.49 5.35
C VAL A 274 2.04 8.87 6.64
N GLN A 275 3.17 8.19 6.89
CA GLN A 275 3.83 8.20 8.19
C GLN A 275 4.77 9.40 8.37
N ARG A 276 5.30 9.94 7.28
CA ARG A 276 6.29 11.01 7.30
C ARG A 276 5.93 12.18 6.39
N LEU A 277 6.55 13.34 6.63
CA LEU A 277 6.29 14.56 5.86
C LEU A 277 6.76 14.41 4.42
N GLU A 278 7.93 13.82 4.20
CA GLU A 278 8.51 13.57 2.88
C GLU A 278 7.60 12.68 2.03
N GLN A 279 6.96 11.68 2.64
CA GLN A 279 5.93 10.85 2.03
C GLN A 279 4.68 11.67 1.64
N TYR A 280 4.21 12.55 2.53
CA TYR A 280 3.11 13.47 2.22
C TYR A 280 3.47 14.42 1.06
N ALA A 281 4.72 14.89 1.01
CA ALA A 281 5.22 15.75 -0.04
C ALA A 281 5.25 15.05 -1.41
N VAL A 282 5.51 13.73 -1.48
CA VAL A 282 5.45 12.95 -2.73
C VAL A 282 4.07 13.03 -3.39
N ILE A 283 2.99 13.02 -2.60
CA ILE A 283 1.62 13.15 -3.13
C ILE A 283 1.47 14.52 -3.82
N TYR A 284 1.92 15.59 -3.16
CA TYR A 284 1.93 16.92 -3.76
C TYR A 284 2.85 17.04 -4.98
N MET A 285 4.04 16.46 -4.95
CA MET A 285 4.97 16.46 -6.08
C MET A 285 4.36 15.74 -7.29
N THR A 286 3.63 14.65 -7.07
CA THR A 286 2.86 13.96 -8.12
C THR A 286 1.83 14.90 -8.76
N VAL A 287 1.05 15.61 -7.93
CA VAL A 287 0.04 16.56 -8.41
C VAL A 287 0.68 17.74 -9.15
N LEU A 288 1.69 18.37 -8.56
CA LEU A 288 2.40 19.52 -9.12
C LEU A 288 3.09 19.16 -10.44
N GLY A 289 3.80 18.03 -10.49
CA GLY A 289 4.43 17.53 -11.70
C GLY A 289 3.41 17.25 -12.81
N ARG A 290 2.26 16.65 -12.47
CA ARG A 290 1.17 16.39 -13.43
C ARG A 290 0.53 17.69 -13.95
N LEU A 291 0.57 18.77 -13.18
CA LEU A 291 0.14 20.11 -13.59
C LEU A 291 1.22 20.89 -14.35
N GLY A 292 2.39 20.30 -14.60
CA GLY A 292 3.50 20.93 -15.32
C GLY A 292 4.31 21.92 -14.49
N VAL A 293 4.22 21.86 -13.17
CA VAL A 293 5.04 22.67 -12.26
C VAL A 293 6.40 22.00 -12.09
N ASP A 294 7.48 22.78 -12.19
CA ASP A 294 8.82 22.29 -11.87
C ASP A 294 8.94 21.99 -10.36
N ILE A 295 9.18 20.71 -10.05
CA ILE A 295 9.31 20.20 -8.68
C ILE A 295 10.77 20.02 -8.23
N SER A 296 11.75 20.33 -9.08
CA SER A 296 13.18 20.13 -8.79
C SER A 296 13.60 20.76 -7.46
N GLY A 297 13.16 21.98 -7.19
CA GLY A 297 13.44 22.68 -5.93
C GLY A 297 12.84 22.00 -4.68
N LEU A 298 11.66 21.36 -4.81
CA LEU A 298 11.06 20.59 -3.71
C LEU A 298 11.85 19.32 -3.45
N VAL A 299 12.25 18.59 -4.50
CA VAL A 299 13.08 17.40 -4.40
C VAL A 299 14.40 17.72 -3.69
N SER A 300 15.09 18.79 -4.10
CA SER A 300 16.31 19.23 -3.42
C SER A 300 16.08 19.59 -1.94
N THR A 301 14.96 20.26 -1.64
CA THR A 301 14.61 20.62 -0.25
C THR A 301 14.38 19.40 0.63
N LEU A 302 13.78 18.34 0.07
CA LEU A 302 13.53 17.08 0.78
C LEU A 302 14.82 16.28 0.98
N ASN A 303 15.67 16.19 -0.05
CA ASN A 303 16.94 15.46 0.03
C ASN A 303 17.94 16.09 1.00
N LEU A 304 17.91 17.41 1.21
CA LEU A 304 18.75 18.09 2.21
C LEU A 304 18.31 17.84 3.66
N LYS A 305 17.11 17.27 3.86
CA LYS A 305 16.49 17.08 5.17
C LYS A 305 16.24 15.63 5.54
N ALA A 306 16.39 14.71 4.58
CA ALA A 306 16.42 13.27 4.78
C ALA A 306 17.81 12.84 5.25
#